data_AF-A0A2N2ITZ2-F1
#
_entry.id   AF-A0A2N2ITZ2-F1
#
_cell.length_a   1.000
_cell.length_b   1.000
_cell.length_c   1.000
_cell.angle_alpha   90.00
_cell.angle_beta   90.00
_cell.angle_gamma   90.00
#
_symmetry.space_group_name_H-M   'P 1'
#
loop_
_entity.id
_entity.type
_entity.pdbx_description
1 polymer ?
#
loop_
_entity_poly.entity_id
_entity_poly.type
_entity_poly.pdbx_seq_one_letter_code
_entity_poly.pdbx_strand_id
1 'polypeptide(L)'
;MSCAEGIADCDGNAANGCETDVYGDATNCSGCDIECSTVNGTASCSAGACAIACVSGFGNCDGNVGNGCETNTKTDPSHCGSCPIACSSVNGTPQCTNSQCSTVCDVGFGDCDNSAITGCETNTNTSSLHCGQCNMACVVYPNATAPCTGGACEMVCKTGFADCNQATFDGCEETLATSSNHCGTCGHSCLGGTCVGGKCQPIDLATGQDKPWGIALTDTQVYWTNQGTTGASGTVRTRPKVGGTASTIASSQADPRGIGASAERVVWANHGIGATVGNISRIDYSSGSTTAVVWTSNQSSAYDLLITTSGAYWSRDAANGSVETRKHGVATGLTVAVDQASPGGIALDTDATVYWTYSNGIRMGRPSLPYETIATTTDTPAFVALDATNVYWTSTGATYRALKQAGATAQVLTTSGSGGRGIVVEGGHVYWCGPDAIWKVPVTGGTAIQLATSLQSPRDIAVDDQFVYWTENVASGKVRKVVKQ
;
A
#
# COMPACT_ATOMS: atom_id res chain seq x y z
N MET A 1 1.76 -83.92 -65.94
CA MET A 1 2.66 -82.94 -66.58
C MET A 1 3.16 -82.05 -65.45
N SER A 2 4.47 -81.90 -65.26
CA SER A 2 4.99 -80.95 -64.26
C SER A 2 5.55 -79.74 -65.01
N CYS A 3 5.04 -78.55 -64.71
CA CYS A 3 5.56 -77.34 -65.32
C CYS A 3 6.99 -77.06 -64.85
N ALA A 4 7.78 -76.40 -65.71
CA ALA A 4 9.06 -75.86 -65.33
C ALA A 4 8.88 -74.74 -64.29
N GLU A 5 9.87 -74.52 -63.45
CA GLU A 5 9.83 -73.46 -62.43
C GLU A 5 9.53 -72.09 -63.09
N GLY A 6 8.55 -71.37 -62.55
CA GLY A 6 8.13 -70.06 -63.05
C GLY A 6 7.08 -70.07 -64.17
N ILE A 7 6.59 -71.23 -64.62
CA ILE A 7 5.50 -71.33 -65.62
C ILE A 7 4.35 -72.17 -65.05
N ALA A 8 3.09 -71.80 -65.31
CA ALA A 8 1.90 -72.55 -64.91
C ALA A 8 0.94 -72.80 -66.08
N ASP A 9 0.15 -73.88 -65.97
CA ASP A 9 -1.00 -74.20 -66.84
C ASP A 9 -2.24 -73.56 -66.22
N CYS A 10 -2.64 -72.37 -66.71
CA CYS A 10 -3.71 -71.56 -66.13
C CYS A 10 -5.06 -71.72 -66.82
N ASP A 11 -5.11 -72.29 -68.03
CA ASP A 11 -6.36 -72.63 -68.71
C ASP A 11 -6.80 -74.09 -68.44
N GLY A 12 -5.96 -74.87 -67.77
CA GLY A 12 -6.20 -76.25 -67.37
C GLY A 12 -6.14 -77.23 -68.55
N ASN A 13 -5.62 -76.81 -69.70
CA ASN A 13 -5.57 -77.60 -70.91
C ASN A 13 -4.18 -78.20 -71.13
N ALA A 14 -4.03 -79.44 -70.69
CA ALA A 14 -2.79 -80.19 -70.84
C ALA A 14 -2.31 -80.42 -72.30
N ALA A 15 -3.10 -80.06 -73.32
CA ALA A 15 -2.72 -80.24 -74.72
C ALA A 15 -1.80 -79.13 -75.27
N ASN A 16 -1.82 -77.92 -74.70
CA ASN A 16 -0.99 -76.79 -75.12
C ASN A 16 0.25 -76.57 -74.22
N GLY A 17 0.28 -77.17 -73.03
CA GLY A 17 1.45 -77.15 -72.14
C GLY A 17 1.27 -76.26 -70.91
N CYS A 18 2.34 -75.61 -70.47
CA CYS A 18 2.29 -74.57 -69.44
C CYS A 18 2.69 -73.26 -70.13
N GLU A 19 1.79 -72.28 -70.17
CA GLU A 19 1.89 -71.12 -71.06
C GLU A 19 2.00 -69.80 -70.31
N THR A 20 1.68 -69.78 -69.02
CA THR A 20 1.61 -68.55 -68.24
C THR A 20 2.87 -68.40 -67.40
N ASP A 21 3.61 -67.31 -67.62
CA ASP A 21 4.79 -66.95 -66.83
C ASP A 21 4.37 -66.41 -65.45
N VAL A 22 4.43 -67.23 -64.42
CA VAL A 22 4.04 -66.84 -63.05
C VAL A 22 5.16 -66.13 -62.28
N TYR A 23 6.34 -65.95 -62.90
CA TYR A 23 7.48 -65.25 -62.31
C TYR A 23 7.69 -63.84 -62.85
N GLY A 24 7.25 -63.57 -64.08
CA GLY A 24 7.40 -62.28 -64.77
C GLY A 24 6.09 -61.57 -65.13
N ASP A 25 4.95 -62.26 -65.13
CA ASP A 25 3.66 -61.65 -65.48
C ASP A 25 2.97 -61.02 -64.25
N ALA A 26 2.73 -59.71 -64.32
CA ALA A 26 2.03 -58.97 -63.26
C ALA A 26 0.55 -59.35 -63.10
N THR A 27 -0.04 -60.04 -64.10
CA THR A 27 -1.43 -60.52 -64.05
C THR A 27 -1.57 -61.96 -63.56
N ASN A 28 -0.45 -62.69 -63.43
CA ASN A 28 -0.39 -64.08 -62.98
C ASN A 28 0.77 -64.31 -61.99
N CYS A 29 1.08 -63.30 -61.16
CA CYS A 29 2.28 -63.29 -60.35
C CYS A 29 2.15 -64.23 -59.16
N SER A 30 3.08 -65.17 -58.98
CA SER A 30 3.05 -66.24 -57.97
C SER A 30 2.04 -67.38 -58.24
N GLY A 31 1.20 -67.26 -59.27
CA GLY A 31 0.20 -68.25 -59.63
C GLY A 31 -0.85 -67.70 -60.59
N CYS A 32 -1.66 -68.59 -61.17
CA CYS A 32 -2.73 -68.23 -62.10
C CYS A 32 -3.74 -67.26 -61.48
N ASP A 33 -4.11 -66.22 -62.23
CA ASP A 33 -5.08 -65.18 -61.84
C ASP A 33 -4.73 -64.40 -60.56
N ILE A 34 -3.45 -64.42 -60.15
CA ILE A 34 -2.95 -63.59 -59.04
C ILE A 34 -2.41 -62.29 -59.63
N GLU A 35 -3.28 -61.30 -59.73
CA GLU A 35 -2.93 -59.97 -60.24
C GLU A 35 -2.30 -59.10 -59.15
N CYS A 36 -1.13 -58.52 -59.46
CA CYS A 36 -0.51 -57.52 -58.60
C CYS A 36 -1.33 -56.21 -58.63
N SER A 37 -1.52 -55.56 -57.48
CA SER A 37 -2.31 -54.33 -57.41
C SER A 37 -1.74 -53.23 -58.30
N THR A 38 -2.61 -52.60 -59.09
CA THR A 38 -2.30 -51.45 -59.96
C THR A 38 -2.83 -50.14 -59.40
N VAL A 39 -3.33 -50.14 -58.16
CA VAL A 39 -3.90 -48.95 -57.51
C VAL A 39 -2.82 -47.88 -57.34
N ASN A 40 -2.93 -46.80 -58.12
CA ASN A 40 -2.01 -45.66 -58.16
C ASN A 40 -0.53 -46.01 -58.35
N GLY A 41 -0.23 -47.11 -59.05
CA GLY A 41 1.13 -47.57 -59.29
C GLY A 41 1.22 -48.48 -60.51
N THR A 42 2.44 -48.63 -61.04
CA THR A 42 2.73 -49.62 -62.07
C THR A 42 3.22 -50.89 -61.39
N ALA A 43 2.42 -51.95 -61.46
CA ALA A 43 2.77 -53.26 -60.94
C ALA A 43 3.82 -53.95 -61.81
N SER A 44 4.72 -54.71 -61.19
CA SER A 44 5.64 -55.62 -61.85
C SER A 44 5.73 -56.93 -61.07
N CYS A 45 6.02 -58.02 -61.77
CA CYS A 45 6.29 -59.32 -61.15
C CYS A 45 7.75 -59.69 -61.38
N SER A 46 8.45 -60.06 -60.31
CA SER A 46 9.82 -60.56 -60.42
C SER A 46 10.01 -61.76 -59.48
N ALA A 47 10.39 -62.90 -60.05
CA ALA A 47 10.55 -64.17 -59.34
C ALA A 47 9.31 -64.58 -58.51
N GLY A 48 8.11 -64.26 -59.04
CA GLY A 48 6.85 -64.57 -58.38
C GLY A 48 6.52 -63.68 -57.19
N ALA A 49 7.20 -62.54 -57.01
CA ALA A 49 6.84 -61.52 -56.03
C ALA A 49 6.32 -60.25 -56.73
N CYS A 50 5.17 -59.77 -56.27
CA CYS A 50 4.64 -58.48 -56.70
C CYS A 50 5.53 -57.35 -56.18
N ALA A 51 5.91 -56.46 -57.08
CA ALA A 51 6.49 -55.16 -56.77
C ALA A 51 5.61 -54.07 -57.37
N ILE A 52 5.60 -52.89 -56.76
CA ILE A 52 4.82 -51.75 -57.25
C ILE A 52 5.69 -50.50 -57.30
N ALA A 53 5.71 -49.84 -58.45
CA ALA A 53 6.31 -48.53 -58.61
C ALA A 53 5.19 -47.47 -58.55
N CYS A 54 5.08 -46.76 -57.43
CA CYS A 54 4.01 -45.80 -57.23
C CYS A 54 4.06 -44.64 -58.23
N VAL A 55 2.89 -44.20 -58.69
CA VAL A 55 2.73 -42.97 -59.47
C VAL A 55 3.13 -41.78 -58.59
N SER A 56 3.75 -40.76 -59.19
CA SER A 56 4.20 -39.56 -58.48
C SER A 56 3.08 -38.92 -57.64
N GLY A 57 3.29 -38.86 -56.32
CA GLY A 57 2.33 -38.36 -55.34
C GLY A 57 1.54 -39.44 -54.60
N PHE A 58 1.82 -40.71 -54.85
CA PHE A 58 1.30 -41.84 -54.08
C PHE A 58 2.44 -42.66 -53.49
N GLY A 59 2.20 -43.26 -52.33
CA GLY A 59 3.14 -44.12 -51.63
C GLY A 59 2.46 -45.35 -51.06
N ASN A 60 3.21 -46.44 -50.97
CA ASN A 60 2.86 -47.63 -50.22
C ASN A 60 3.46 -47.50 -48.81
N CYS A 61 2.69 -46.90 -47.90
CA CYS A 61 3.19 -46.50 -46.59
C CYS A 61 2.96 -47.56 -45.50
N ASP A 62 2.10 -48.54 -45.74
CA ASP A 62 1.91 -49.72 -44.87
C ASP A 62 2.86 -50.88 -45.25
N GLY A 63 3.56 -50.79 -46.39
CA GLY A 63 4.48 -51.78 -46.91
C GLY A 63 3.80 -52.97 -47.58
N ASN A 64 2.48 -52.92 -47.77
CA ASN A 64 1.71 -54.01 -48.34
C ASN A 64 1.59 -53.83 -49.86
N VAL A 65 2.25 -54.68 -50.64
CA VAL A 65 2.20 -54.60 -52.11
C VAL A 65 0.85 -55.05 -52.70
N GLY A 66 0.02 -55.75 -51.90
CA GLY A 66 -1.22 -56.37 -52.37
C GLY A 66 -2.41 -55.40 -52.48
N ASN A 67 -2.38 -54.27 -51.79
CA ASN A 67 -3.39 -53.21 -51.89
C ASN A 67 -2.95 -52.07 -52.84
N GLY A 68 -1.64 -51.89 -53.08
CA GLY A 68 -1.11 -50.89 -54.02
C GLY A 68 -0.40 -49.70 -53.37
N CYS A 69 -0.63 -48.49 -53.91
CA CYS A 69 -0.10 -47.22 -53.38
C CYS A 69 -1.26 -46.32 -52.94
N GLU A 70 -1.80 -46.59 -51.76
CA GLU A 70 -3.06 -46.04 -51.26
C GLU A 70 -2.90 -44.63 -50.70
N THR A 71 -1.69 -44.31 -50.27
CA THR A 71 -1.45 -43.09 -49.51
C THR A 71 -1.11 -41.94 -50.46
N ASN A 72 -1.98 -40.94 -50.50
CA ASN A 72 -1.75 -39.74 -51.30
C ASN A 72 -0.79 -38.79 -50.57
N THR A 73 0.50 -38.88 -50.90
CA THR A 73 1.56 -38.06 -50.27
C THR A 73 1.52 -36.58 -50.67
N LYS A 74 0.55 -36.16 -51.50
CA LYS A 74 0.30 -34.74 -51.80
C LYS A 74 -0.68 -34.08 -50.83
N THR A 75 -1.50 -34.88 -50.15
CA THR A 75 -2.65 -34.38 -49.37
C THR A 75 -2.83 -35.02 -48.01
N ASP A 76 -2.22 -36.19 -47.76
CA ASP A 76 -2.27 -36.85 -46.45
C ASP A 76 -1.30 -36.17 -45.45
N PRO A 77 -1.79 -35.55 -44.37
CA PRO A 77 -0.94 -34.92 -43.35
C PRO A 77 -0.09 -35.91 -42.55
N SER A 78 -0.43 -37.19 -42.55
CA SER A 78 0.35 -38.24 -41.86
C SER A 78 1.48 -38.83 -42.71
N HIS A 79 1.51 -38.54 -44.01
CA HIS A 79 2.50 -39.06 -44.98
C HIS A 79 2.85 -38.03 -46.06
N CYS A 80 3.08 -36.77 -45.67
CA CYS A 80 3.20 -35.62 -46.57
C CYS A 80 4.57 -35.54 -47.24
N GLY A 81 4.60 -35.65 -48.57
CA GLY A 81 5.80 -35.66 -49.41
C GLY A 81 6.56 -36.97 -49.43
N SER A 82 6.50 -37.76 -48.35
CA SER A 82 6.91 -39.16 -48.33
C SER A 82 6.25 -39.89 -47.18
N CYS A 83 6.22 -41.23 -47.22
CA CYS A 83 5.62 -42.05 -46.16
C CYS A 83 6.11 -41.72 -44.74
N PRO A 84 7.40 -41.52 -44.44
CA PRO A 84 7.82 -41.27 -43.06
C PRO A 84 7.53 -39.84 -42.55
N ILE A 85 7.03 -38.93 -43.38
CA ILE A 85 6.87 -37.52 -43.00
C ILE A 85 5.43 -37.26 -42.57
N ALA A 86 5.22 -37.15 -41.27
CA ALA A 86 3.97 -36.62 -40.71
C ALA A 86 4.14 -35.13 -40.40
N CYS A 87 3.18 -34.30 -40.81
CA CYS A 87 3.13 -32.90 -40.42
C CYS A 87 2.79 -32.79 -38.93
N SER A 88 3.39 -31.83 -38.24
CA SER A 88 3.22 -31.71 -36.79
C SER A 88 1.81 -31.28 -36.41
N SER A 89 1.26 -31.93 -35.38
CA SER A 89 0.00 -31.55 -34.74
C SER A 89 0.20 -30.83 -33.40
N VAL A 90 1.42 -30.35 -33.12
CA VAL A 90 1.73 -29.64 -31.87
C VAL A 90 1.07 -28.25 -31.91
N ASN A 91 0.04 -28.06 -31.06
CA ASN A 91 -0.78 -26.85 -30.91
C ASN A 91 -1.27 -26.25 -32.24
N GLY A 92 -1.63 -27.11 -33.19
CA GLY A 92 -2.14 -26.70 -34.49
C GLY A 92 -2.70 -27.86 -35.29
N THR A 93 -3.49 -27.51 -36.30
CA THR A 93 -4.08 -28.48 -37.23
C THR A 93 -3.12 -28.69 -38.41
N PRO A 94 -2.55 -29.90 -38.59
CA PRO A 94 -1.64 -30.20 -39.69
C PRO A 94 -2.39 -30.19 -41.02
N GLN A 95 -1.73 -29.70 -42.08
CA GLN A 95 -2.21 -29.65 -43.44
C GLN A 95 -1.09 -30.14 -44.37
N CYS A 96 -1.47 -30.86 -45.43
CA CYS A 96 -0.55 -31.26 -46.49
C CYS A 96 -1.10 -30.75 -47.82
N THR A 97 -0.35 -29.89 -48.50
CA THR A 97 -0.72 -29.40 -49.82
C THR A 97 0.48 -29.50 -50.73
N ASN A 98 0.31 -30.16 -51.89
CA ASN A 98 1.37 -30.37 -52.87
C ASN A 98 2.65 -30.93 -52.25
N SER A 99 2.50 -31.91 -51.36
CA SER A 99 3.62 -32.60 -50.70
C SER A 99 4.44 -31.71 -49.75
N GLN A 100 3.90 -30.57 -49.32
CA GLN A 100 4.49 -29.69 -48.33
C GLN A 100 3.60 -29.63 -47.09
N CYS A 101 4.21 -29.81 -45.92
CA CYS A 101 3.55 -29.60 -44.65
C CYS A 101 3.29 -28.10 -44.42
N SER A 102 2.10 -27.79 -43.96
CA SER A 102 1.75 -26.52 -43.35
C SER A 102 0.91 -26.77 -42.10
N THR A 103 0.90 -25.85 -41.16
CA THR A 103 0.16 -26.00 -39.90
C THR A 103 -0.64 -24.74 -39.66
N VAL A 104 -1.93 -24.90 -39.34
CA VAL A 104 -2.77 -23.79 -38.86
C VAL A 104 -2.72 -23.81 -37.35
N CYS A 105 -2.03 -22.85 -36.75
CA CYS A 105 -1.85 -22.80 -35.29
C CYS A 105 -3.17 -22.56 -34.56
N ASP A 106 -3.30 -23.22 -33.41
CA ASP A 106 -4.37 -22.93 -32.47
C ASP A 106 -4.23 -21.50 -31.94
N VAL A 107 -5.35 -20.90 -31.53
CA VAL A 107 -5.35 -19.54 -30.98
C VAL A 107 -4.38 -19.44 -29.79
N GLY A 108 -3.46 -18.48 -29.85
CA GLY A 108 -2.44 -18.28 -28.81
C GLY A 108 -1.14 -19.04 -29.02
N PHE A 109 -0.98 -19.73 -30.15
CA PHE A 109 0.26 -20.38 -30.56
C PHE A 109 0.73 -19.87 -31.93
N GLY A 110 2.04 -19.92 -32.15
CA GLY A 110 2.67 -19.54 -33.41
C GLY A 110 3.83 -20.45 -33.77
N ASP A 111 3.97 -20.71 -35.08
CA ASP A 111 5.16 -21.27 -35.72
C ASP A 111 6.14 -20.11 -35.97
N CYS A 112 7.10 -19.93 -35.06
CA CYS A 112 7.98 -18.76 -35.07
C CYS A 112 9.36 -19.02 -35.70
N ASP A 113 9.69 -20.28 -35.99
CA ASP A 113 10.86 -20.67 -36.76
C ASP A 113 10.52 -21.05 -38.22
N ASN A 114 9.22 -21.00 -38.58
CA ASN A 114 8.64 -21.35 -39.88
C ASN A 114 8.85 -22.84 -40.24
N SER A 115 8.85 -23.70 -39.23
CA SER A 115 9.02 -25.14 -39.38
C SER A 115 7.70 -25.87 -39.09
N ALA A 116 6.91 -26.09 -40.15
CA ALA A 116 5.68 -26.90 -40.07
C ALA A 116 5.91 -28.35 -39.61
N ILE A 117 7.16 -28.83 -39.62
CA ILE A 117 7.54 -30.17 -39.15
C ILE A 117 7.64 -30.23 -37.62
N THR A 118 7.90 -29.11 -36.95
CA THR A 118 7.91 -29.04 -35.49
C THR A 118 6.56 -28.56 -34.96
N GLY A 119 5.80 -27.74 -35.72
CA GLY A 119 4.45 -27.30 -35.39
C GLY A 119 4.36 -25.85 -34.90
N CYS A 120 3.51 -25.59 -33.90
CA CYS A 120 3.26 -24.27 -33.31
C CYS A 120 3.67 -24.28 -31.82
N GLU A 121 4.96 -24.19 -31.58
CA GLU A 121 5.63 -24.46 -30.30
C GLU A 121 5.66 -23.24 -29.40
N THR A 122 5.50 -22.06 -30.00
CA THR A 122 5.60 -20.80 -29.27
C THR A 122 4.23 -20.38 -28.78
N ASN A 123 4.03 -20.41 -27.47
CA ASN A 123 2.84 -19.83 -26.83
C ASN A 123 2.92 -18.30 -26.86
N THR A 124 2.17 -17.67 -27.75
CA THR A 124 2.14 -16.21 -27.93
C THR A 124 1.34 -15.50 -26.85
N ASN A 125 0.60 -16.23 -26.00
CA ASN A 125 -0.13 -15.66 -24.87
C ASN A 125 0.74 -15.41 -23.64
N THR A 126 1.87 -16.11 -23.52
CA THR A 126 2.73 -16.07 -22.31
C THR A 126 4.20 -15.80 -22.62
N SER A 127 4.64 -15.92 -23.87
CA SER A 127 6.02 -15.65 -24.25
C SER A 127 6.28 -14.15 -24.35
N SER A 128 7.14 -13.61 -23.48
CA SER A 128 7.58 -12.21 -23.56
C SER A 128 8.46 -11.90 -24.78
N LEU A 129 8.91 -12.91 -25.52
CA LEU A 129 9.67 -12.75 -26.76
C LEU A 129 8.78 -12.82 -28.02
N HIS A 130 7.55 -13.31 -27.89
CA HIS A 130 6.60 -13.55 -28.98
C HIS A 130 5.17 -13.19 -28.56
N CYS A 131 4.99 -12.05 -27.88
CA CYS A 131 3.72 -11.72 -27.23
C CYS A 131 2.69 -11.23 -28.25
N GLY A 132 1.58 -11.93 -28.36
CA GLY A 132 0.51 -11.70 -29.33
C GLY A 132 0.83 -12.22 -30.74
N GLN A 133 2.11 -12.25 -31.14
CA GLN A 133 2.57 -12.82 -32.40
C GLN A 133 4.08 -13.15 -32.37
N CYS A 134 4.55 -13.92 -33.34
CA CYS A 134 5.96 -14.25 -33.47
C CYS A 134 6.85 -13.01 -33.59
N ASN A 135 7.99 -13.04 -32.88
CA ASN A 135 9.02 -12.01 -32.88
C ASN A 135 8.53 -10.62 -32.39
N MET A 136 7.41 -10.58 -31.67
CA MET A 136 6.94 -9.39 -30.96
C MET A 136 7.38 -9.45 -29.50
N ALA A 137 8.65 -9.12 -29.25
CA ALA A 137 9.18 -9.07 -27.90
C ALA A 137 8.64 -7.87 -27.13
N CYS A 138 8.24 -8.07 -25.88
CA CYS A 138 7.80 -6.99 -25.01
C CYS A 138 8.96 -6.05 -24.69
N VAL A 139 8.71 -4.74 -24.84
CA VAL A 139 9.69 -3.71 -24.51
C VAL A 139 9.79 -3.59 -22.99
N VAL A 140 11.00 -3.72 -22.46
CA VAL A 140 11.27 -3.52 -21.03
C VAL A 140 11.70 -2.08 -20.81
N TYR A 141 10.88 -1.33 -20.07
CA TYR A 141 11.19 0.04 -19.66
C TYR A 141 12.04 0.08 -18.38
N PRO A 142 12.72 1.20 -18.09
CA PRO A 142 13.46 1.38 -16.83
C PRO A 142 12.58 1.06 -15.61
N ASN A 143 13.17 0.33 -14.66
CA ASN A 143 12.52 -0.10 -13.41
C ASN A 143 11.19 -0.87 -13.56
N ALA A 144 10.90 -1.40 -14.74
CA ALA A 144 9.72 -2.23 -15.00
C ALA A 144 10.10 -3.65 -15.43
N THR A 145 9.14 -4.56 -15.36
CA THR A 145 9.12 -5.82 -16.10
C THR A 145 7.99 -5.77 -17.14
N ALA A 146 8.10 -6.60 -18.18
CA ALA A 146 7.13 -6.63 -19.26
C ALA A 146 6.60 -8.07 -19.49
N PRO A 147 5.84 -8.64 -18.54
CA PRO A 147 5.21 -9.94 -18.74
C PRO A 147 4.23 -9.92 -19.93
N CYS A 148 4.09 -11.07 -20.58
CA CYS A 148 3.05 -11.30 -21.57
C CYS A 148 1.88 -12.01 -20.91
N THR A 149 0.72 -11.37 -20.89
CA THR A 149 -0.51 -11.93 -20.31
C THR A 149 -1.62 -11.88 -21.36
N GLY A 150 -2.07 -13.05 -21.83
CA GLY A 150 -3.14 -13.13 -22.82
C GLY A 150 -2.79 -12.51 -24.18
N GLY A 151 -1.49 -12.52 -24.53
CA GLY A 151 -0.99 -11.99 -25.79
C GLY A 151 -0.80 -10.47 -25.81
N ALA A 152 -0.93 -9.81 -24.65
CA ALA A 152 -0.62 -8.40 -24.48
C ALA A 152 0.58 -8.21 -23.54
N CYS A 153 1.49 -7.31 -23.93
CA CYS A 153 2.58 -6.88 -23.07
C CYS A 153 2.03 -5.95 -21.98
N GLU A 154 2.23 -6.32 -20.72
CA GLU A 154 1.82 -5.54 -19.57
C GLU A 154 3.05 -4.90 -18.92
N MET A 155 2.98 -3.62 -18.56
CA MET A 155 4.05 -2.98 -17.77
C MET A 155 3.78 -3.23 -16.28
N VAL A 156 4.73 -3.87 -15.59
CA VAL A 156 4.65 -4.08 -14.14
C VAL A 156 5.85 -3.43 -13.48
N CYS A 157 5.61 -2.48 -12.57
CA CYS A 157 6.70 -1.83 -11.85
C CYS A 157 7.43 -2.79 -10.92
N LYS A 158 8.77 -2.68 -10.91
CA LYS A 158 9.59 -3.36 -9.90
C LYS A 158 9.25 -2.81 -8.52
N THR A 159 9.36 -3.65 -7.50
CA THR A 159 9.12 -3.26 -6.10
C THR A 159 9.87 -1.97 -5.74
N GLY A 160 9.13 -0.99 -5.20
CA GLY A 160 9.68 0.31 -4.78
C GLY A 160 9.66 1.39 -5.87
N PHE A 161 9.24 1.06 -7.09
CA PHE A 161 9.05 2.02 -8.18
C PHE A 161 7.57 2.11 -8.57
N ALA A 162 7.19 3.25 -9.13
CA ALA A 162 5.85 3.45 -9.67
C ALA A 162 5.88 4.37 -10.89
N ASP A 163 4.90 4.17 -11.77
CA ASP A 163 4.51 5.08 -12.84
C ASP A 163 3.59 6.16 -12.24
N CYS A 164 4.17 7.31 -11.93
CA CYS A 164 3.46 8.39 -11.25
C CYS A 164 3.00 9.50 -12.20
N ASN A 165 3.55 9.58 -13.40
CA ASN A 165 3.08 10.47 -14.46
C ASN A 165 2.01 9.82 -15.36
N GLN A 166 1.76 8.52 -15.22
CA GLN A 166 0.84 7.69 -16.02
C GLN A 166 1.17 7.71 -17.51
N ALA A 167 2.43 7.98 -17.86
CA ALA A 167 2.88 7.95 -19.24
C ALA A 167 3.16 6.50 -19.62
N THR A 168 2.34 5.97 -20.53
CA THR A 168 2.30 4.54 -20.86
C THR A 168 3.62 3.90 -21.32
N PHE A 169 4.68 4.68 -21.60
CA PHE A 169 5.89 4.18 -22.28
C PHE A 169 7.23 4.79 -21.81
N ASP A 170 7.33 5.44 -20.66
CA ASP A 170 8.64 5.88 -20.10
C ASP A 170 9.08 5.08 -18.86
N GLY A 171 8.22 4.22 -18.32
CA GLY A 171 8.55 3.18 -17.34
C GLY A 171 8.03 3.49 -15.94
N CYS A 172 8.75 3.02 -14.92
CA CYS A 172 8.44 3.32 -13.52
C CYS A 172 9.51 4.27 -12.98
N GLU A 173 9.31 5.54 -13.32
CA GLU A 173 10.25 6.63 -13.24
C GLU A 173 10.49 7.12 -11.81
N GLU A 174 9.54 6.89 -10.90
CA GLU A 174 9.62 7.39 -9.52
C GLU A 174 10.05 6.32 -8.52
N THR A 175 11.01 6.69 -7.66
CA THR A 175 11.43 5.90 -6.51
C THR A 175 10.58 6.23 -5.29
N LEU A 176 9.70 5.32 -4.88
CA LEU A 176 8.83 5.53 -3.74
C LEU A 176 9.60 5.54 -2.41
N ALA A 177 10.83 5.03 -2.37
CA ALA A 177 11.62 4.96 -1.15
C ALA A 177 12.29 6.30 -0.77
N THR A 178 12.55 7.16 -1.76
CA THR A 178 13.40 8.35 -1.59
C THR A 178 12.84 9.61 -2.26
N SER A 179 11.84 9.50 -3.13
CA SER A 179 11.20 10.67 -3.74
C SER A 179 10.40 11.44 -2.70
N SER A 180 10.77 12.69 -2.43
CA SER A 180 10.03 13.55 -1.50
C SER A 180 8.67 14.01 -2.04
N ASN A 181 8.39 13.79 -3.32
CA ASN A 181 7.10 14.11 -3.96
C ASN A 181 6.19 12.88 -4.11
N HIS A 182 6.75 11.67 -4.04
CA HIS A 182 6.06 10.39 -4.24
C HIS A 182 6.42 9.39 -3.13
N CYS A 183 6.49 9.85 -1.87
CA CYS A 183 7.05 9.05 -0.79
C CYS A 183 6.10 7.93 -0.37
N GLY A 184 6.47 6.68 -0.62
CA GLY A 184 5.65 5.49 -0.33
C GLY A 184 4.50 5.25 -1.32
N THR A 185 3.99 6.28 -1.99
CA THR A 185 2.98 6.19 -3.05
C THR A 185 3.04 7.42 -3.97
N CYS A 186 2.53 7.30 -5.20
CA CYS A 186 2.46 8.42 -6.13
C CYS A 186 1.64 9.59 -5.56
N GLY A 187 2.15 10.82 -5.74
CA GLY A 187 1.50 12.06 -5.31
C GLY A 187 1.61 12.35 -3.80
N HIS A 188 2.25 11.48 -3.02
CA HIS A 188 2.44 11.69 -1.59
C HIS A 188 3.70 12.53 -1.31
N SER A 189 3.53 13.85 -1.34
CA SER A 189 4.61 14.78 -1.03
C SER A 189 4.86 14.90 0.47
N CYS A 190 6.13 14.91 0.87
CA CYS A 190 6.55 15.18 2.25
C CYS A 190 6.54 16.67 2.62
N LEU A 191 6.10 17.56 1.72
CA LEU A 191 5.88 19.00 1.97
C LEU A 191 7.05 19.70 2.70
N GLY A 192 8.28 19.42 2.24
CA GLY A 192 9.53 19.94 2.80
C GLY A 192 10.29 18.96 3.71
N GLY A 193 9.70 17.82 4.06
CA GLY A 193 10.39 16.70 4.69
C GLY A 193 11.17 15.85 3.69
N THR A 194 12.15 15.10 4.16
CA THR A 194 12.85 14.09 3.34
C THR A 194 12.06 12.79 3.31
N CYS A 195 12.20 12.01 2.24
CA CYS A 195 11.65 10.66 2.17
C CYS A 195 12.74 9.64 2.44
N VAL A 196 12.54 8.77 3.43
CA VAL A 196 13.47 7.67 3.76
C VAL A 196 12.68 6.38 3.93
N GLY A 197 12.96 5.39 3.09
CA GLY A 197 12.28 4.09 3.12
C GLY A 197 10.77 4.20 2.88
N GLY A 198 10.34 5.17 2.07
CA GLY A 198 8.92 5.41 1.79
C GLY A 198 8.15 6.07 2.92
N LYS A 199 8.86 6.65 3.90
CA LYS A 199 8.25 7.39 5.01
C LYS A 199 8.80 8.81 5.08
N CYS A 200 7.88 9.78 5.14
CA CYS A 200 8.24 11.17 5.33
C CYS A 200 8.86 11.39 6.71
N GLN A 201 10.01 12.04 6.74
CA GLN A 201 10.76 12.31 7.96
C GLN A 201 10.28 13.60 8.64
N PRO A 202 10.35 13.67 9.98
CA PRO A 202 10.09 14.89 10.73
C PRO A 202 10.95 16.08 10.29
N ILE A 203 10.34 17.25 10.24
CA ILE A 203 10.98 18.54 10.03
C ILE A 203 11.19 19.20 11.39
N ASP A 204 12.44 19.52 11.73
CA ASP A 204 12.78 20.27 12.93
C ASP A 204 12.39 21.75 12.75
N LEU A 205 11.44 22.24 13.55
CA LEU A 205 11.03 23.65 13.59
C LEU A 205 11.92 24.47 14.53
N ALA A 206 12.30 23.87 15.66
CA ALA A 206 13.24 24.42 16.61
C ALA A 206 13.99 23.28 17.32
N THR A 207 15.29 23.48 17.55
CA THR A 207 16.16 22.55 18.28
C THR A 207 16.77 23.24 19.50
N GLY A 208 17.33 22.49 20.44
CA GLY A 208 17.98 23.06 21.62
C GLY A 208 17.01 23.73 22.60
N GLN A 209 15.78 23.23 22.71
CA GLN A 209 14.74 23.80 23.56
C GLN A 209 14.84 23.25 24.99
N ASP A 210 14.55 24.09 25.98
CA ASP A 210 14.63 23.72 27.40
C ASP A 210 13.33 23.06 27.87
N LYS A 211 13.20 21.76 27.62
CA LYS A 211 12.03 20.93 27.97
C LYS A 211 10.74 21.55 27.43
N PRO A 212 10.55 21.59 26.10
CA PRO A 212 9.31 22.06 25.52
C PRO A 212 8.13 21.20 26.02
N TRP A 213 7.00 21.83 26.34
CA TRP A 213 5.84 21.16 26.91
C TRP A 213 4.61 21.27 26.03
N GLY A 214 3.90 22.40 26.09
CA GLY A 214 2.65 22.60 25.36
C GLY A 214 2.89 23.18 23.98
N ILE A 215 1.97 22.91 23.04
CA ILE A 215 2.01 23.45 21.69
C ILE A 215 0.64 23.92 21.23
N ALA A 216 0.58 25.09 20.58
CA ALA A 216 -0.65 25.64 20.02
C ALA A 216 -0.38 26.25 18.64
N LEU A 217 -1.39 26.23 17.78
CA LEU A 217 -1.30 26.68 16.40
C LEU A 217 -2.27 27.83 16.15
N THR A 218 -1.87 28.73 15.25
CA THR A 218 -2.80 29.59 14.49
C THR A 218 -2.66 29.26 13.01
N ASP A 219 -3.39 29.96 12.15
CA ASP A 219 -3.27 29.77 10.70
C ASP A 219 -1.84 30.03 10.18
N THR A 220 -1.07 30.89 10.88
CA THR A 220 0.26 31.34 10.40
C THR A 220 1.41 31.00 11.34
N GLN A 221 1.16 30.69 12.61
CA GLN A 221 2.18 30.57 13.64
C GLN A 221 2.09 29.25 14.41
N VAL A 222 3.24 28.80 14.92
CA VAL A 222 3.39 27.74 15.91
C VAL A 222 3.88 28.37 17.21
N TYR A 223 3.17 28.14 18.31
CA TYR A 223 3.52 28.60 19.65
C TYR A 223 3.82 27.41 20.56
N TRP A 224 4.79 27.54 21.45
CA TRP A 224 5.08 26.51 22.44
C TRP A 224 5.63 27.09 23.74
N THR A 225 5.50 26.31 24.81
CA THR A 225 6.08 26.59 26.12
C THR A 225 7.33 25.76 26.34
N ASN A 226 8.33 26.34 27.00
CA ASN A 226 9.52 25.66 27.51
C ASN A 226 9.53 25.77 29.03
N GLN A 227 9.54 24.64 29.73
CA GLN A 227 9.49 24.62 31.21
C GLN A 227 10.67 25.37 31.85
N GLY A 228 11.81 25.39 31.17
CA GLY A 228 13.07 25.84 31.74
C GLY A 228 13.76 24.71 32.53
N THR A 229 15.01 24.97 32.93
CA THR A 229 15.86 23.99 33.61
C THR A 229 16.11 24.33 35.08
N THR A 230 16.00 25.62 35.45
CA THR A 230 16.25 26.09 36.82
C THR A 230 15.29 27.22 37.20
N GLY A 231 14.70 27.17 38.41
CA GLY A 231 13.79 28.21 38.89
C GLY A 231 12.70 28.61 37.89
N ALA A 232 12.38 29.90 37.81
CA ALA A 232 11.45 30.45 36.82
C ALA A 232 12.16 30.86 35.51
N SER A 233 12.98 29.98 34.91
CA SER A 233 13.67 30.23 33.63
C SER A 233 12.85 29.87 32.39
N GLY A 234 11.60 29.45 32.56
CA GLY A 234 10.74 29.04 31.47
C GLY A 234 10.49 30.16 30.46
N THR A 235 10.16 29.78 29.24
CA THR A 235 9.88 30.72 28.14
C THR A 235 8.64 30.31 27.36
N VAL A 236 8.00 31.29 26.71
CA VAL A 236 7.01 31.07 25.66
C VAL A 236 7.61 31.53 24.35
N ARG A 237 7.52 30.69 23.32
CA ARG A 237 8.17 30.92 22.02
C ARG A 237 7.18 30.78 20.88
N THR A 238 7.56 31.36 19.74
CA THR A 238 6.79 31.31 18.50
C THR A 238 7.70 31.17 17.28
N ARG A 239 7.16 30.62 16.20
CA ARG A 239 7.78 30.59 14.87
C ARG A 239 6.72 30.53 13.77
N PRO A 240 6.90 31.20 12.62
CA PRO A 240 5.97 31.07 11.50
C PRO A 240 5.96 29.64 10.96
N LYS A 241 4.76 29.17 10.55
CA LYS A 241 4.57 27.82 9.97
C LYS A 241 5.36 27.61 8.68
N VAL A 242 5.46 28.68 7.87
CA VAL A 242 6.11 28.69 6.55
C VAL A 242 7.64 28.73 6.58
N GLY A 243 8.26 28.98 7.73
CA GLY A 243 9.71 29.16 7.83
C GLY A 243 10.11 30.38 8.65
N GLY A 244 11.39 30.47 9.02
CA GLY A 244 11.94 31.58 9.79
C GLY A 244 12.55 31.14 11.13
N THR A 245 13.00 32.12 11.91
CA THR A 245 13.62 31.89 13.22
C THR A 245 12.59 31.87 14.35
N ALA A 246 12.88 31.08 15.38
CA ALA A 246 12.05 31.03 16.58
C ALA A 246 12.35 32.24 17.49
N SER A 247 11.31 32.95 17.92
CA SER A 247 11.41 34.11 18.81
C SER A 247 10.80 33.82 20.18
N THR A 248 11.33 34.46 21.23
CA THR A 248 10.77 34.42 22.58
C THR A 248 9.77 35.57 22.75
N ILE A 249 8.56 35.26 23.20
CA ILE A 249 7.50 36.26 23.46
C ILE A 249 7.24 36.48 24.96
N ALA A 250 7.67 35.53 25.80
CA ALA A 250 7.68 35.69 27.26
C ALA A 250 8.88 34.95 27.85
N SER A 251 9.51 35.56 28.83
CA SER A 251 10.63 34.99 29.59
C SER A 251 10.32 35.00 31.09
N SER A 252 11.18 34.37 31.88
CA SER A 252 11.06 34.30 33.34
C SER A 252 9.76 33.62 33.81
N GLN A 253 9.31 32.60 33.09
CA GLN A 253 8.07 31.88 33.37
C GLN A 253 8.32 30.71 34.35
N ALA A 254 7.40 30.50 35.28
CA ALA A 254 7.52 29.48 36.33
C ALA A 254 6.88 28.15 35.88
N ASP A 255 7.69 27.28 35.27
CA ASP A 255 7.27 25.99 34.71
C ASP A 255 6.02 26.12 33.80
N PRO A 256 6.12 26.85 32.67
CA PRO A 256 4.99 26.99 31.75
C PRO A 256 4.66 25.66 31.07
N ARG A 257 3.37 25.32 31.03
CA ARG A 257 2.83 24.04 30.51
C ARG A 257 1.81 24.27 29.40
N GLY A 258 0.52 24.01 29.63
CA GLY A 258 -0.54 24.17 28.64
C GLY A 258 -0.58 25.57 28.03
N ILE A 259 -0.87 25.64 26.73
CA ILE A 259 -0.91 26.88 25.95
C ILE A 259 -2.05 26.81 24.94
N GLY A 260 -2.75 27.93 24.76
CA GLY A 260 -3.71 28.13 23.68
C GLY A 260 -3.40 29.42 22.92
N ALA A 261 -3.61 29.39 21.60
CA ALA A 261 -3.31 30.50 20.71
C ALA A 261 -4.44 30.76 19.71
N SER A 262 -4.60 32.03 19.34
CA SER A 262 -5.49 32.51 18.28
C SER A 262 -4.82 33.71 17.60
N ALA A 263 -5.42 34.24 16.53
CA ALA A 263 -4.93 35.47 15.89
C ALA A 263 -4.90 36.69 16.84
N GLU A 264 -5.76 36.70 17.87
CA GLU A 264 -5.91 37.85 18.77
C GLU A 264 -5.09 37.74 20.05
N ARG A 265 -4.79 36.52 20.50
CA ARG A 265 -4.21 36.30 21.83
C ARG A 265 -3.51 34.96 21.96
N VAL A 266 -2.56 34.92 22.88
CA VAL A 266 -1.89 33.69 23.35
C VAL A 266 -2.01 33.65 24.87
N VAL A 267 -2.44 32.51 25.40
CA VAL A 267 -2.68 32.28 26.84
C VAL A 267 -1.95 31.01 27.25
N TRP A 268 -1.26 31.04 28.38
CA TRP A 268 -0.55 29.86 28.88
C TRP A 268 -0.67 29.71 30.40
N ALA A 269 -0.56 28.46 30.83
CA ALA A 269 -0.51 28.06 32.22
C ALA A 269 0.94 28.05 32.71
N ASN A 270 1.20 28.77 33.81
CA ASN A 270 2.40 28.61 34.63
C ASN A 270 2.07 27.71 35.80
N HIS A 271 2.65 26.51 35.83
CA HIS A 271 2.38 25.52 36.86
C HIS A 271 2.88 25.96 38.25
N GLY A 272 3.95 26.77 38.28
CA GLY A 272 4.64 27.15 39.51
C GLY A 272 5.78 26.17 39.85
N ILE A 273 6.80 26.69 40.55
CA ILE A 273 8.00 25.94 40.93
C ILE A 273 8.49 26.37 42.32
N GLY A 274 8.71 25.40 43.20
CA GLY A 274 9.10 25.68 44.59
C GLY A 274 8.09 26.60 45.29
N ALA A 275 8.56 27.76 45.78
CA ALA A 275 7.70 28.77 46.41
C ALA A 275 7.01 29.71 45.41
N THR A 276 7.36 29.65 44.12
CA THR A 276 6.76 30.51 43.09
C THR A 276 5.38 30.00 42.73
N VAL A 277 4.37 30.77 43.12
CA VAL A 277 2.95 30.48 42.88
C VAL A 277 2.64 30.49 41.37
N GLY A 278 1.93 29.47 40.90
CA GLY A 278 1.50 29.37 39.51
C GLY A 278 0.45 30.43 39.15
N ASN A 279 0.29 30.67 37.85
CA ASN A 279 -0.65 31.66 37.32
C ASN A 279 -1.06 31.33 35.89
N ILE A 280 -2.12 31.96 35.39
CA ILE A 280 -2.40 32.00 33.95
C ILE A 280 -1.93 33.36 33.43
N SER A 281 -1.06 33.33 32.42
CA SER A 281 -0.54 34.52 31.75
C SER A 281 -1.03 34.60 30.31
N ARG A 282 -1.01 35.81 29.73
CA ARG A 282 -1.43 36.02 28.34
C ARG A 282 -0.71 37.18 27.66
N ILE A 283 -0.81 37.21 26.34
CA ILE A 283 -0.57 38.39 25.49
C ILE A 283 -1.83 38.63 24.67
N ASP A 284 -2.31 39.88 24.66
CA ASP A 284 -3.45 40.32 23.86
C ASP A 284 -2.96 41.16 22.67
N TYR A 285 -2.81 40.55 21.49
CA TYR A 285 -2.36 41.24 20.28
C TYR A 285 -3.39 42.21 19.73
N SER A 286 -4.68 41.98 19.99
CA SER A 286 -5.77 42.87 19.56
C SER A 286 -5.67 44.28 20.15
N SER A 287 -4.94 44.47 21.25
CA SER A 287 -4.68 45.78 21.84
C SER A 287 -3.38 46.43 21.36
N GLY A 288 -2.69 45.82 20.38
CA GLY A 288 -1.35 46.21 19.94
C GLY A 288 -0.23 45.88 20.94
N SER A 289 -0.54 45.16 22.04
CA SER A 289 0.45 44.77 23.03
C SER A 289 1.24 43.54 22.59
N THR A 290 2.54 43.55 22.87
CA THR A 290 3.43 42.39 22.73
C THR A 290 3.97 41.92 24.07
N THR A 291 3.51 42.52 25.18
CA THR A 291 3.99 42.24 26.53
C THR A 291 3.11 41.22 27.23
N ALA A 292 3.74 40.22 27.81
CA ALA A 292 3.08 39.23 28.66
C ALA A 292 2.57 39.86 29.96
N VAL A 293 1.33 39.54 30.33
CA VAL A 293 0.72 39.96 31.60
C VAL A 293 0.16 38.75 32.34
N VAL A 294 0.22 38.79 33.67
CA VAL A 294 -0.51 37.82 34.51
C VAL A 294 -2.00 38.12 34.36
N TRP A 295 -2.73 37.16 33.80
CA TRP A 295 -4.16 37.26 33.68
C TRP A 295 -4.84 36.88 34.98
N THR A 296 -4.56 35.67 35.49
CA THR A 296 -5.13 35.14 36.75
C THR A 296 -4.00 34.65 37.66
N SER A 297 -3.91 35.19 38.88
CA SER A 297 -2.95 34.75 39.90
C SER A 297 -3.46 33.55 40.70
N ASN A 298 -2.58 32.97 41.53
CA ASN A 298 -2.91 31.87 42.46
C ASN A 298 -3.46 30.63 41.76
N GLN A 299 -2.83 30.23 40.67
CA GLN A 299 -3.16 29.04 39.87
C GLN A 299 -2.02 28.02 39.89
N SER A 300 -1.47 27.75 41.07
CA SER A 300 -0.48 26.68 41.23
C SER A 300 -1.04 25.35 40.73
N SER A 301 -0.15 24.53 40.18
CA SER A 301 -0.46 23.27 39.51
C SER A 301 -1.28 23.40 38.22
N ALA A 302 -1.40 24.61 37.64
CA ALA A 302 -2.03 24.75 36.33
C ALA A 302 -1.30 23.87 35.29
N TYR A 303 -2.02 22.92 34.70
CA TYR A 303 -1.42 21.81 33.98
C TYR A 303 -1.68 21.91 32.47
N ASP A 304 -2.93 21.77 32.06
CA ASP A 304 -3.37 21.89 30.67
C ASP A 304 -4.36 23.06 30.51
N LEU A 305 -4.42 23.64 29.32
CA LEU A 305 -5.21 24.84 29.05
C LEU A 305 -5.70 24.87 27.60
N LEU A 306 -6.95 25.25 27.43
CA LEU A 306 -7.54 25.56 26.12
C LEU A 306 -8.17 26.95 26.13
N ILE A 307 -8.19 27.60 24.97
CA ILE A 307 -8.83 28.90 24.79
C ILE A 307 -10.04 28.79 23.88
N THR A 308 -10.98 29.71 24.08
CA THR A 308 -12.10 29.97 23.18
C THR A 308 -12.08 31.44 22.78
N THR A 309 -12.93 31.80 21.83
CA THR A 309 -13.23 33.20 21.50
C THR A 309 -13.73 33.99 22.72
N SER A 310 -14.32 33.32 23.71
CA SER A 310 -14.97 33.96 24.88
C SER A 310 -14.19 33.87 26.18
N GLY A 311 -13.17 33.02 26.28
CA GLY A 311 -12.42 32.80 27.53
C GLY A 311 -11.36 31.72 27.43
N ALA A 312 -11.00 31.13 28.57
CA ALA A 312 -10.14 29.95 28.65
C ALA A 312 -10.62 29.01 29.75
N TYR A 313 -10.20 27.75 29.65
CA TYR A 313 -10.41 26.70 30.64
C TYR A 313 -9.07 26.07 30.95
N TRP A 314 -8.84 25.68 32.20
CA TRP A 314 -7.60 25.01 32.60
C TRP A 314 -7.83 24.02 33.74
N SER A 315 -6.97 22.99 33.79
CA SER A 315 -6.90 22.06 34.92
C SER A 315 -5.82 22.49 35.91
N ARG A 316 -6.01 22.11 37.19
CA ARG A 316 -4.99 22.18 38.23
C ARG A 316 -4.69 20.79 38.76
N ASP A 317 -3.55 20.24 38.35
CA ASP A 317 -3.12 18.88 38.70
C ASP A 317 -2.57 18.83 40.13
N ALA A 318 -3.50 18.64 41.07
CA ALA A 318 -3.23 18.39 42.46
C ALA A 318 -4.15 17.30 42.98
N ALA A 319 -3.83 16.71 44.13
CA ALA A 319 -4.64 15.66 44.75
C ALA A 319 -6.09 16.12 45.05
N ASN A 320 -6.26 17.41 45.37
CA ASN A 320 -7.53 18.13 45.49
C ASN A 320 -7.64 19.21 44.39
N GLY A 321 -7.30 18.81 43.17
CA GLY A 321 -7.27 19.67 42.00
C GLY A 321 -8.65 20.20 41.60
N SER A 322 -8.64 21.04 40.58
CA SER A 322 -9.87 21.62 40.04
C SER A 322 -9.79 21.82 38.55
N VAL A 323 -10.95 22.05 37.95
CA VAL A 323 -11.09 22.56 36.59
C VAL A 323 -11.71 23.93 36.68
N GLU A 324 -11.04 24.92 36.10
CA GLU A 324 -11.36 26.34 36.23
C GLU A 324 -11.68 26.94 34.86
N THR A 325 -12.36 28.08 34.87
CA THR A 325 -12.64 28.86 33.66
C THR A 325 -12.61 30.35 33.94
N ARG A 326 -12.34 31.14 32.89
CA ARG A 326 -12.48 32.59 32.95
C ARG A 326 -12.86 33.16 31.59
N LYS A 327 -13.85 34.04 31.57
CA LYS A 327 -14.25 34.80 30.38
C LYS A 327 -13.30 35.97 30.13
N HIS A 328 -13.05 36.28 28.86
CA HIS A 328 -12.29 37.46 28.45
C HIS A 328 -13.03 38.73 28.89
N GLY A 329 -12.27 39.72 29.39
CA GLY A 329 -12.84 40.97 29.91
C GLY A 329 -13.49 40.87 31.29
N VAL A 330 -13.60 39.66 31.87
CA VAL A 330 -14.15 39.46 33.22
C VAL A 330 -13.01 39.32 34.23
N ALA A 331 -13.12 40.00 35.37
CA ALA A 331 -12.07 40.02 36.39
C ALA A 331 -11.98 38.72 37.20
N THR A 332 -13.11 38.04 37.41
CA THR A 332 -13.23 36.84 38.24
C THR A 332 -13.42 35.58 37.39
N GLY A 333 -12.68 34.52 37.73
CA GLY A 333 -12.93 33.19 37.18
C GLY A 333 -14.17 32.54 37.80
N LEU A 334 -14.63 31.45 37.18
CA LEU A 334 -15.57 30.50 37.75
C LEU A 334 -14.88 29.14 37.88
N THR A 335 -15.38 28.32 38.79
CA THR A 335 -14.91 26.94 38.93
C THR A 335 -15.91 26.00 38.28
N VAL A 336 -15.40 25.09 37.44
CA VAL A 336 -16.18 24.02 36.81
C VAL A 336 -16.34 22.86 37.78
N ALA A 337 -15.23 22.44 38.40
CA ALA A 337 -15.24 21.35 39.37
C ALA A 337 -14.09 21.52 40.38
N VAL A 338 -14.34 21.21 41.66
CA VAL A 338 -13.35 21.16 42.74
C VAL A 338 -13.14 19.73 43.22
N ASP A 339 -12.14 19.51 44.08
CA ASP A 339 -11.86 18.21 44.71
C ASP A 339 -11.70 17.07 43.68
N GLN A 340 -11.03 17.40 42.58
CA GLN A 340 -10.71 16.46 41.52
C GLN A 340 -9.38 15.76 41.84
N ALA A 341 -9.36 14.44 41.73
CA ALA A 341 -8.16 13.65 41.97
C ALA A 341 -7.20 13.75 40.77
N SER A 342 -6.25 14.70 40.83
CA SER A 342 -5.24 14.96 39.80
C SER A 342 -5.84 15.12 38.40
N PRO A 343 -6.63 16.17 38.15
CA PRO A 343 -7.15 16.42 36.82
C PRO A 343 -6.00 16.77 35.86
N GLY A 344 -5.91 16.02 34.77
CA GLY A 344 -4.83 16.14 33.78
C GLY A 344 -5.23 16.98 32.58
N GLY A 345 -5.11 16.41 31.38
CA GLY A 345 -5.51 17.07 30.15
C GLY A 345 -7.01 17.35 30.07
N ILE A 346 -7.35 18.39 29.31
CA ILE A 346 -8.73 18.87 29.15
C ILE A 346 -9.11 19.04 27.69
N ALA A 347 -10.40 18.86 27.39
CA ALA A 347 -10.96 19.17 26.09
C ALA A 347 -12.31 19.88 26.25
N LEU A 348 -12.69 20.65 25.24
CA LEU A 348 -13.92 21.44 25.26
C LEU A 348 -14.79 21.07 24.06
N ASP A 349 -16.05 20.83 24.33
CA ASP A 349 -17.05 20.62 23.31
C ASP A 349 -17.70 21.93 22.87
N THR A 350 -18.35 21.91 21.71
CA THR A 350 -19.02 23.05 21.07
C THR A 350 -20.11 23.69 21.94
N ASP A 351 -20.68 22.92 22.88
CA ASP A 351 -21.71 23.36 23.84
C ASP A 351 -21.13 23.89 25.18
N ALA A 352 -19.82 24.14 25.22
CA ALA A 352 -19.04 24.55 26.40
C ALA A 352 -18.96 23.51 27.53
N THR A 353 -19.26 22.23 27.25
CA THR A 353 -18.96 21.14 28.18
C THR A 353 -17.46 20.86 28.18
N VAL A 354 -16.86 20.86 29.37
CA VAL A 354 -15.45 20.53 29.57
C VAL A 354 -15.35 19.05 29.91
N TYR A 355 -14.40 18.37 29.28
CA TYR A 355 -14.01 16.99 29.56
C TYR A 355 -12.60 17.01 30.12
N TRP A 356 -12.35 16.20 31.14
CA TRP A 356 -11.01 16.10 31.72
C TRP A 356 -10.67 14.69 32.15
N THR A 357 -9.38 14.36 32.06
CA THR A 357 -8.84 13.17 32.69
C THR A 357 -8.78 13.36 34.20
N TYR A 358 -8.95 12.27 34.94
CA TYR A 358 -8.66 12.20 36.38
C TYR A 358 -8.09 10.82 36.70
N SER A 359 -7.67 10.60 37.96
CA SER A 359 -6.89 9.45 38.43
C SER A 359 -7.19 8.07 37.80
N ASN A 360 -8.45 7.74 37.51
CA ASN A 360 -8.83 6.47 36.88
C ASN A 360 -10.00 6.60 35.88
N GLY A 361 -10.13 7.73 35.18
CA GLY A 361 -11.18 7.87 34.18
C GLY A 361 -11.33 9.25 33.56
N ILE A 362 -12.49 9.45 32.94
CA ILE A 362 -12.90 10.71 32.29
C ILE A 362 -14.14 11.26 32.98
N ARG A 363 -14.12 12.57 33.25
CA ARG A 363 -15.27 13.34 33.73
C ARG A 363 -15.68 14.39 32.71
N MET A 364 -16.93 14.82 32.81
CA MET A 364 -17.46 15.97 32.10
C MET A 364 -18.15 16.94 33.07
N GLY A 365 -18.24 18.21 32.70
CA GLY A 365 -18.94 19.20 33.50
C GLY A 365 -18.98 20.57 32.87
N ARG A 366 -19.78 21.45 33.49
CA ARG A 366 -19.96 22.84 33.09
C ARG A 366 -19.89 23.75 34.32
N PRO A 367 -19.54 25.04 34.14
CA PRO A 367 -19.51 25.99 35.25
C PRO A 367 -20.85 26.01 35.99
N SER A 368 -20.82 25.96 37.32
CA SER A 368 -22.01 26.01 38.20
C SER A 368 -22.98 24.83 38.08
N LEU A 369 -22.59 23.73 37.43
CA LEU A 369 -23.35 22.48 37.37
C LEU A 369 -22.53 21.32 37.98
N PRO A 370 -23.17 20.27 38.51
CA PRO A 370 -22.47 19.06 38.92
C PRO A 370 -21.69 18.45 37.76
N TYR A 371 -20.53 17.85 38.07
CA TYR A 371 -19.80 17.04 37.10
C TYR A 371 -20.31 15.59 37.10
N GLU A 372 -20.09 14.88 35.99
CA GLU A 372 -20.47 13.49 35.81
C GLU A 372 -19.26 12.65 35.37
N THR A 373 -19.25 11.37 35.77
CA THR A 373 -18.23 10.42 35.28
C THR A 373 -18.70 9.82 33.96
N ILE A 374 -17.89 9.99 32.91
CA ILE A 374 -18.13 9.36 31.62
C ILE A 374 -17.81 7.88 31.69
N ALA A 375 -16.56 7.57 32.00
CA ALA A 375 -16.04 6.21 31.98
C ALA A 375 -14.89 6.10 32.97
N THR A 376 -14.73 4.91 33.53
CA THR A 376 -13.61 4.54 34.41
C THR A 376 -12.72 3.52 33.72
N THR A 377 -11.41 3.59 33.95
CA THR A 377 -10.42 2.62 33.51
C THR A 377 -9.63 2.08 34.70
N THR A 378 -8.87 1.00 34.49
CA THR A 378 -7.99 0.40 35.51
C THR A 378 -6.59 1.01 35.51
N ASP A 379 -6.31 1.91 34.58
CA ASP A 379 -5.03 2.57 34.35
C ASP A 379 -5.18 4.09 34.52
N THR A 380 -4.12 4.87 34.24
CA THR A 380 -4.09 6.32 34.53
C THR A 380 -4.18 7.15 33.25
N PRO A 381 -5.33 7.79 32.99
CA PRO A 381 -5.49 8.69 31.84
C PRO A 381 -4.60 9.92 31.92
N ALA A 382 -4.08 10.38 30.78
CA ALA A 382 -3.18 11.53 30.71
C ALA A 382 -3.84 12.75 30.04
N PHE A 383 -4.19 12.63 28.75
CA PHE A 383 -4.83 13.69 27.98
C PHE A 383 -6.11 13.19 27.31
N VAL A 384 -6.98 14.13 26.93
CA VAL A 384 -8.29 13.86 26.36
C VAL A 384 -8.52 14.72 25.11
N ALA A 385 -9.21 14.16 24.12
CA ALA A 385 -9.66 14.85 22.92
C ALA A 385 -11.06 14.36 22.53
N LEU A 386 -11.74 15.10 21.65
CA LEU A 386 -13.15 14.90 21.32
C LEU A 386 -13.33 14.88 19.80
N ASP A 387 -14.27 14.08 19.30
CA ASP A 387 -14.92 14.33 18.01
C ASP A 387 -16.36 14.81 18.25
N ALA A 388 -17.27 14.68 17.27
CA ALA A 388 -18.67 15.06 17.47
C ALA A 388 -19.42 14.18 18.48
N THR A 389 -19.05 12.90 18.64
CA THR A 389 -19.85 11.86 19.32
C THR A 389 -19.14 11.27 20.55
N ASN A 390 -17.82 11.18 20.50
CA ASN A 390 -16.99 10.41 21.39
C ASN A 390 -15.96 11.28 22.09
N VAL A 391 -15.51 10.75 23.23
CA VAL A 391 -14.32 11.20 23.93
C VAL A 391 -13.23 10.14 23.78
N TYR A 392 -12.00 10.61 23.56
CA TYR A 392 -10.80 9.83 23.35
C TYR A 392 -9.77 10.22 24.38
N TRP A 393 -9.03 9.26 24.93
CA TRP A 393 -7.96 9.58 25.87
C TRP A 393 -6.80 8.61 25.76
N THR A 394 -5.62 9.16 26.02
CA THR A 394 -4.41 8.37 26.26
C THR A 394 -4.37 7.94 27.71
N SER A 395 -3.81 6.76 27.96
CA SER A 395 -3.60 6.22 29.29
C SER A 395 -2.31 5.41 29.35
N THR A 396 -1.90 5.03 30.55
CA THR A 396 -0.70 4.20 30.76
C THR A 396 -0.80 2.82 30.10
N GLY A 397 -1.99 2.22 30.02
CA GLY A 397 -2.20 0.89 29.44
C GLY A 397 -2.67 0.88 27.98
N ALA A 398 -3.46 1.87 27.55
CA ALA A 398 -3.99 1.94 26.19
C ALA A 398 -4.45 3.35 25.80
N THR A 399 -4.80 3.53 24.53
CA THR A 399 -5.64 4.63 24.06
C THR A 399 -7.08 4.13 23.99
N TYR A 400 -8.02 4.90 24.53
CA TYR A 400 -9.43 4.52 24.67
C TYR A 400 -10.37 5.47 23.95
N ARG A 401 -11.61 5.01 23.79
CA ARG A 401 -12.76 5.79 23.34
C ARG A 401 -13.99 5.46 24.19
N ALA A 402 -14.86 6.43 24.43
CA ALA A 402 -16.22 6.23 24.93
C ALA A 402 -17.18 7.25 24.31
N LEU A 403 -18.49 6.99 24.38
CA LEU A 403 -19.51 7.98 24.06
C LEU A 403 -19.42 9.15 25.05
N LYS A 404 -19.78 10.35 24.59
CA LYS A 404 -19.95 11.56 25.43
C LYS A 404 -21.19 11.49 26.31
N GLN A 405 -21.27 10.46 27.15
CA GLN A 405 -22.44 10.15 27.97
C GLN A 405 -22.01 9.59 29.32
N ALA A 406 -22.65 10.04 30.39
CA ALA A 406 -22.39 9.53 31.73
C ALA A 406 -22.58 8.00 31.81
N GLY A 407 -21.63 7.33 32.45
CA GLY A 407 -21.63 5.86 32.60
C GLY A 407 -21.38 5.08 31.30
N ALA A 408 -20.86 5.73 30.25
CA ALA A 408 -20.43 5.04 29.04
C ALA A 408 -19.31 4.02 29.33
N THR A 409 -19.27 2.96 28.54
CA THR A 409 -18.22 1.95 28.62
C THR A 409 -16.97 2.41 27.88
N ALA A 410 -15.81 2.38 28.56
CA ALA A 410 -14.52 2.59 27.93
C ALA A 410 -14.19 1.43 26.98
N GLN A 411 -13.95 1.75 25.71
CA GLN A 411 -13.50 0.80 24.69
C GLN A 411 -12.02 1.04 24.40
N VAL A 412 -11.23 -0.03 24.36
CA VAL A 412 -9.83 0.04 23.92
C VAL A 412 -9.83 0.34 22.42
N LEU A 413 -9.26 1.48 22.04
CA LEU A 413 -9.07 1.86 20.64
C LEU A 413 -7.84 1.17 20.06
N THR A 414 -6.75 1.16 20.83
CA THR A 414 -5.51 0.42 20.53
C THR A 414 -4.63 0.33 21.79
N THR A 415 -3.83 -0.73 21.89
CA THR A 415 -2.76 -0.87 22.89
C THR A 415 -1.39 -0.48 22.34
N SER A 416 -1.27 -0.27 21.02
CA SER A 416 -0.03 0.23 20.42
C SER A 416 0.24 1.66 20.88
N GLY A 417 1.50 1.96 21.22
CA GLY A 417 1.88 3.30 21.68
C GLY A 417 1.23 3.71 23.01
N SER A 418 0.92 2.74 23.89
CA SER A 418 0.43 2.98 25.26
C SER A 418 1.42 3.82 26.10
N GLY A 419 0.93 4.42 27.19
CA GLY A 419 1.72 5.44 27.92
C GLY A 419 1.76 6.78 27.20
N GLY A 420 0.82 6.99 26.27
CA GLY A 420 0.76 8.19 25.46
C GLY A 420 0.45 9.45 26.27
N ARG A 421 0.84 10.60 25.74
CA ARG A 421 0.60 11.92 26.33
C ARG A 421 -0.42 12.69 25.51
N GLY A 422 -0.08 13.86 24.97
CA GLY A 422 -1.01 14.67 24.18
C GLY A 422 -1.70 13.85 23.10
N ILE A 423 -2.97 14.19 22.85
CA ILE A 423 -3.87 13.50 21.91
C ILE A 423 -4.72 14.54 21.20
N VAL A 424 -4.97 14.33 19.91
CA VAL A 424 -5.89 15.14 19.10
C VAL A 424 -6.72 14.24 18.19
N VAL A 425 -7.91 14.71 17.80
CA VAL A 425 -8.79 14.01 16.86
C VAL A 425 -9.12 14.92 15.71
N GLU A 426 -8.89 14.46 14.49
CA GLU A 426 -9.13 15.25 13.27
C GLU A 426 -9.23 14.33 12.04
N GLY A 427 -10.08 14.69 11.07
CA GLY A 427 -10.14 13.99 9.78
C GLY A 427 -10.43 12.49 9.90
N GLY A 428 -11.24 12.08 10.88
CA GLY A 428 -11.55 10.66 11.14
C GLY A 428 -10.43 9.86 11.79
N HIS A 429 -9.40 10.51 12.33
CA HIS A 429 -8.27 9.85 12.96
C HIS A 429 -7.94 10.44 14.34
N VAL A 430 -7.39 9.59 15.19
CA VAL A 430 -6.80 9.97 16.48
C VAL A 430 -5.29 9.97 16.31
N TYR A 431 -4.65 11.06 16.71
CA TYR A 431 -3.20 11.22 16.73
C TYR A 431 -2.73 11.42 18.15
N TRP A 432 -1.63 10.79 18.55
CA TRP A 432 -1.10 10.95 19.91
C TRP A 432 0.41 10.82 19.98
N CYS A 433 0.97 11.46 21.01
CA CYS A 433 2.36 11.25 21.42
C CYS A 433 2.46 9.93 22.17
N GLY A 434 3.09 8.91 21.58
CA GLY A 434 3.49 7.68 22.31
C GLY A 434 4.81 7.88 23.07
N PRO A 435 5.41 6.84 23.65
CA PRO A 435 6.67 6.97 24.40
C PRO A 435 7.86 7.50 23.57
N ASP A 436 7.94 7.11 22.29
CA ASP A 436 9.07 7.34 21.39
C ASP A 436 8.66 7.61 19.93
N ALA A 437 7.37 7.82 19.68
CA ALA A 437 6.82 7.97 18.34
C ALA A 437 5.54 8.82 18.34
N ILE A 438 5.21 9.41 17.18
CA ILE A 438 3.89 9.97 16.92
C ILE A 438 3.06 8.89 16.24
N TRP A 439 1.91 8.59 16.83
CA TRP A 439 1.03 7.51 16.39
C TRP A 439 -0.26 8.07 15.80
N LYS A 440 -0.86 7.27 14.90
CA LYS A 440 -2.15 7.54 14.26
C LYS A 440 -2.98 6.26 14.20
N VAL A 441 -4.28 6.36 14.43
CA VAL A 441 -5.25 5.28 14.26
C VAL A 441 -6.59 5.85 13.80
N PRO A 442 -7.41 5.13 13.00
CA PRO A 442 -8.77 5.56 12.70
C PRO A 442 -9.62 5.70 13.98
N VAL A 443 -10.57 6.64 14.00
CA VAL A 443 -11.48 6.86 15.15
C VAL A 443 -12.37 5.65 15.47
N THR A 444 -12.50 4.72 14.52
CA THR A 444 -13.19 3.44 14.66
C THR A 444 -12.31 2.34 15.26
N GLY A 445 -11.02 2.59 15.44
CA GLY A 445 -10.01 1.59 15.77
C GLY A 445 -9.38 0.97 14.52
N GLY A 446 -8.54 -0.04 14.72
CA GLY A 446 -7.82 -0.74 13.66
C GLY A 446 -6.31 -0.74 13.89
N THR A 447 -5.54 -0.92 12.81
CA THR A 447 -4.07 -0.94 12.87
C THR A 447 -3.54 0.47 13.13
N ALA A 448 -2.89 0.66 14.26
CA ALA A 448 -2.16 1.89 14.56
C ALA A 448 -0.84 1.94 13.78
N ILE A 449 -0.48 3.11 13.25
CA ILE A 449 0.76 3.35 12.52
C ILE A 449 1.60 4.43 13.19
N GLN A 450 2.91 4.35 13.03
CA GLN A 450 3.85 5.39 13.45
C GLN A 450 4.10 6.37 12.30
N LEU A 451 3.76 7.65 12.50
CA LEU A 451 4.06 8.73 11.56
C LEU A 451 5.50 9.24 11.71
N ALA A 452 6.05 9.15 12.92
CA ALA A 452 7.42 9.53 13.25
C ALA A 452 7.94 8.61 14.35
N THR A 453 9.22 8.25 14.30
CA THR A 453 9.86 7.30 15.22
C THR A 453 11.16 7.85 15.80
N SER A 454 11.73 7.16 16.79
CA SER A 454 13.01 7.52 17.42
C SER A 454 12.99 8.92 18.05
N LEU A 455 11.86 9.27 18.65
CA LEU A 455 11.62 10.57 19.30
C LEU A 455 12.00 10.50 20.78
N GLN A 456 12.26 11.66 21.39
CA GLN A 456 12.62 11.75 22.81
C GLN A 456 11.49 12.38 23.63
N SER A 457 10.74 11.55 24.37
CA SER A 457 9.70 12.03 25.31
C SER A 457 8.72 13.03 24.66
N PRO A 458 8.08 12.67 23.52
CA PRO A 458 7.10 13.57 22.90
C PRO A 458 5.97 13.84 23.91
N ARG A 459 5.58 15.11 24.06
CA ARG A 459 4.74 15.57 25.18
C ARG A 459 3.35 15.97 24.74
N ASP A 460 3.29 16.97 23.88
CA ASP A 460 2.04 17.56 23.43
C ASP A 460 2.01 17.63 21.91
N ILE A 461 0.81 17.68 21.36
CA ILE A 461 0.56 17.52 19.93
C ILE A 461 -0.54 18.47 19.47
N ALA A 462 -0.34 19.05 18.29
CA ALA A 462 -1.34 19.83 17.60
C ALA A 462 -1.34 19.47 16.12
N VAL A 463 -2.44 19.73 15.42
CA VAL A 463 -2.61 19.40 14.01
C VAL A 463 -3.21 20.58 13.26
N ASP A 464 -2.86 20.70 11.98
CA ASP A 464 -3.57 21.50 10.98
C ASP A 464 -3.79 20.66 9.74
N ASP A 465 -4.50 21.17 8.73
CA ASP A 465 -4.88 20.46 7.51
C ASP A 465 -3.78 19.56 6.89
N GLN A 466 -2.50 19.93 7.00
CA GLN A 466 -1.39 19.23 6.35
C GLN A 466 -0.46 18.49 7.32
N PHE A 467 -0.27 18.98 8.53
CA PHE A 467 0.80 18.54 9.41
C PHE A 467 0.34 18.13 10.81
N VAL A 468 1.09 17.22 11.40
CA VAL A 468 1.10 16.93 12.83
C VAL A 468 2.33 17.59 13.44
N TYR A 469 2.14 18.34 14.53
CA TYR A 469 3.15 19.09 15.26
C TYR A 469 3.31 18.54 16.67
N TRP A 470 4.52 18.50 17.21
CA TRP A 470 4.74 18.06 18.60
C TRP A 470 5.96 18.70 19.26
N THR A 471 6.01 18.56 20.57
CA THR A 471 7.12 18.93 21.45
C THR A 471 7.82 17.70 22.02
N GLU A 472 9.13 17.76 22.20
CA GLU A 472 9.93 16.70 22.83
C GLU A 472 10.52 17.16 24.16
N ASN A 473 9.91 16.70 25.25
CA ASN A 473 10.13 17.22 26.60
C ASN A 473 11.39 16.62 27.24
N VAL A 474 12.53 17.07 26.73
CA VAL A 474 13.88 16.80 27.25
C VAL A 474 14.71 18.09 27.25
N ALA A 475 15.81 18.12 27.99
CA ALA A 475 16.79 19.20 27.86
C ALA A 475 17.41 19.14 26.46
N SER A 476 17.57 20.29 25.79
CA SER A 476 17.92 20.36 24.37
C SER A 476 16.88 19.66 23.45
N GLY A 477 15.62 19.68 23.88
CA GLY A 477 14.49 19.12 23.16
C GLY A 477 14.19 19.84 21.84
N LYS A 478 13.21 19.29 21.11
CA LYS A 478 12.84 19.77 19.79
C LYS A 478 11.35 20.10 19.71
N VAL A 479 11.03 21.00 18.79
CA VAL A 479 9.67 21.20 18.28
C VAL A 479 9.72 20.80 16.82
N ARG A 480 8.86 19.87 16.41
CA ARG A 480 8.91 19.29 15.06
C ARG A 480 7.52 19.21 14.45
N LYS A 481 7.49 18.96 13.14
CA LYS A 481 6.27 18.58 12.42
C LYS A 481 6.52 17.46 11.42
N VAL A 482 5.48 16.73 11.04
CA VAL A 482 5.50 15.73 9.96
C VAL A 482 4.20 15.83 9.16
N VAL A 483 4.26 15.57 7.86
CA VAL A 483 3.06 15.54 7.03
C VAL A 483 2.11 14.45 7.53
N LYS A 484 0.81 14.72 7.48
CA LYS A 484 -0.20 13.68 7.70
C LYS A 484 -0.16 12.68 6.55
N GLN A 485 -0.15 11.39 6.89
CA GLN A 485 -0.26 10.28 5.94
C GLN A 485 -1.70 9.80 5.84
#